data_AF-A0AAD4MGD0-F1
#
_entry.id   AF-A0AAD4MGD0-F1
#
_cell.length_a   1.000
_cell.length_b   1.000
_cell.length_c   1.000
_cell.angle_alpha   90.00
_cell.angle_beta   90.00
_cell.angle_gamma   90.00
#
_symmetry.space_group_name_H-M   'P 1'
#
loop_
_entity.id
_entity.type
_entity.pdbx_description
1 polymer ?
#
loop_
_entity_poly.entity_id
_entity_poly.type
_entity_poly.pdbx_seq_one_letter_code
_entity_poly.pdbx_strand_id
1 'polypeptide(L)' 'MAEKTLKIRTPSFSYVCKEYLNVNIDKSVRNSPWLSRNLTQEQIQYAIADVKYLIPLRARMESEVKTQNW' A
#
# COMPACT_ATOMS: atom_id res chain seq x y z
N MET A 1 -2.82 -19.05 -29.25
CA MET A 1 -3.03 -19.62 -27.90
C MET A 1 -2.19 -18.78 -26.94
N ALA A 2 -2.81 -17.79 -26.30
CA ALA A 2 -2.11 -16.82 -25.48
C ALA A 2 -1.87 -17.42 -24.08
N GLU A 3 -0.66 -17.88 -23.83
CA GLU A 3 -0.16 -18.11 -22.48
C GLU A 3 -0.12 -16.77 -21.74
N LYS A 4 -1.26 -16.36 -21.19
CA LYS A 4 -1.33 -15.31 -20.19
C LYS A 4 -0.84 -15.94 -18.89
N THR A 5 0.46 -16.19 -18.82
CA THR A 5 1.15 -16.59 -17.60
C THR A 5 0.84 -15.53 -16.56
N LEU A 6 -0.08 -15.85 -15.64
CA LEU A 6 -0.32 -15.11 -14.41
C LEU A 6 0.99 -15.16 -13.63
N LYS A 7 1.93 -14.26 -13.94
CA LYS A 7 3.04 -13.94 -13.04
C LYS A 7 2.38 -13.52 -11.75
N ILE A 8 2.41 -14.41 -10.75
CA ILE A 8 2.05 -14.08 -9.37
C ILE A 8 3.05 -13.01 -8.92
N ARG A 9 2.73 -11.76 -9.21
CA ARG A 9 3.44 -10.60 -8.70
C ARG A 9 2.81 -10.31 -7.36
N THR A 10 3.57 -10.48 -6.29
CA THR A 10 3.19 -9.97 -4.97
C THR A 10 3.08 -8.43 -5.07
N PRO A 11 1.88 -7.86 -5.00
CA PRO A 11 1.71 -6.42 -5.17
C PRO A 11 2.29 -5.68 -3.95
N SER A 12 3.00 -4.59 -4.18
CA SER A 12 3.48 -3.75 -3.06
C SER A 12 2.33 -3.01 -2.39
N PHE A 13 2.45 -2.69 -1.10
CA PHE A 13 1.42 -1.93 -0.36
C PHE A 13 0.92 -0.68 -1.10
N SER A 14 1.82 0.10 -1.67
CA SER A 14 1.43 1.33 -2.38
C SER A 14 0.79 1.08 -3.74
N TYR A 15 1.10 -0.04 -4.38
CA TYR A 15 0.35 -0.46 -5.58
C TYR A 15 -1.10 -0.78 -5.17
N VAL A 16 -1.27 -1.54 -4.09
CA VAL A 16 -2.60 -1.90 -3.58
C VAL A 16 -3.37 -0.65 -3.13
N CYS A 17 -2.74 0.30 -2.43
CA CYS A 17 -3.38 1.57 -2.06
C CYS A 17 -3.78 2.40 -3.30
N LYS A 18 -2.96 2.40 -4.34
CA LYS A 18 -3.28 3.13 -5.58
C LYS A 18 -4.45 2.48 -6.32
N GLU A 19 -4.47 1.16 -6.40
CA GLU A 19 -5.52 0.42 -7.09
C GLU A 19 -6.87 0.51 -6.37
N TYR A 20 -6.88 0.24 -5.06
CA TYR A 20 -8.13 0.09 -4.31
C TYR A 20 -8.67 1.39 -3.73
N LEU A 21 -7.79 2.36 -3.43
CA LEU A 21 -8.15 3.61 -2.75
C LEU A 21 -7.79 4.86 -3.56
N ASN A 22 -7.17 4.72 -4.74
CA ASN A 22 -6.63 5.83 -5.55
C ASN A 22 -5.62 6.73 -4.79
N VAL A 23 -4.98 6.19 -3.75
CA VAL A 23 -4.00 6.93 -2.92
C VAL A 23 -2.58 6.65 -3.43
N ASN A 24 -1.81 7.72 -3.67
CA ASN A 24 -0.38 7.60 -3.94
C ASN A 24 0.42 7.75 -2.65
N ILE A 25 1.18 6.72 -2.28
CA ILE A 25 2.07 6.76 -1.11
C ILE A 25 3.42 7.27 -1.56
N ASP A 26 3.87 8.39 -0.98
CA ASP A 26 5.25 8.84 -1.15
C ASP A 26 6.19 7.84 -0.44
N LYS A 27 7.29 7.47 -1.09
CA LYS A 27 8.30 6.55 -0.57
C LYS A 27 9.70 7.16 -0.54
N SER A 28 9.80 8.46 -0.79
CA SER A 28 11.05 9.22 -0.88
C SER A 28 11.98 8.97 0.31
N VAL A 29 11.42 8.89 1.51
CA VAL A 29 12.17 8.75 2.78
C VAL A 29 12.27 7.31 3.29
N ARG A 30 11.83 6.30 2.54
CA ARG A 30 11.86 4.90 3.00
C ARG A 30 13.25 4.45 3.44
N ASN A 31 14.28 4.83 2.70
CA ASN A 31 15.68 4.45 2.98
C ASN A 31 16.46 5.61 3.64
N SER A 32 15.77 6.56 4.26
CA SER A 32 16.41 7.68 4.98
C SER A 32 16.95 7.24 6.36
N PRO A 33 17.79 8.04 7.03
CA PRO A 33 18.30 7.72 8.36
C PRO A 33 17.22 7.73 9.46
N TRP A 34 16.58 6.57 9.68
CA TRP A 34 15.53 6.39 10.70
C TRP A 34 16.03 6.28 12.14
N LEU A 35 17.33 6.06 12.33
CA LEU A 35 17.98 6.04 13.66
C LEU A 35 18.41 7.43 14.14
N SER A 36 18.04 8.47 13.39
CA SER A 36 18.28 9.86 13.79
C SER A 36 17.50 10.20 15.06
N ARG A 37 18.10 10.98 15.97
CA ARG A 37 17.46 11.40 17.23
C ARG A 37 16.17 12.19 17.02
N ASN A 38 16.10 12.94 15.92
CA ASN A 38 14.91 13.68 15.49
C ASN A 38 14.52 13.16 14.10
N LEU A 39 13.25 12.81 13.92
CA LEU A 39 12.69 12.48 12.62
C LEU A 39 12.28 13.75 11.88
N THR A 40 12.45 13.76 10.56
CA THR A 40 11.94 14.85 9.72
C THR A 40 10.41 14.77 9.59
N GLN A 41 9.79 15.87 9.16
CA GLN A 41 8.36 15.88 8.95
C GLN A 41 7.93 14.86 7.89
N GLU A 42 8.73 14.70 6.83
CA GLU A 42 8.48 13.73 5.75
C GLU A 42 8.54 12.29 6.27
N GLN A 43 9.51 11.97 7.14
CA GLN A 43 9.61 10.66 7.81
C GLN A 43 8.36 10.39 8.67
N ILE A 44 7.90 11.38 9.44
CA ILE A 44 6.68 11.26 10.24
C ILE A 44 5.47 11.00 9.34
N GLN A 45 5.32 11.77 8.25
CA GLN A 45 4.22 11.58 7.29
C GLN A 45 4.26 10.21 6.62
N TYR A 46 5.44 9.73 6.24
CA TYR A 46 5.64 8.39 5.69
C TYR A 46 5.20 7.30 6.68
N ALA A 47 5.64 7.40 7.94
CA ALA A 47 5.30 6.42 8.98
C ALA A 47 3.78 6.39 9.27
N ILE A 48 3.13 7.56 9.29
CA ILE A 48 1.67 7.65 9.41
C ILE A 48 0.99 6.98 8.20
N ALA A 49 1.47 7.24 6.98
CA ALA A 49 0.89 6.71 5.75
C ALA A 49 0.92 5.17 5.68
N ASP A 50 1.93 4.52 6.25
CA ASP A 50 2.05 3.05 6.29
C ASP A 50 0.89 2.38 7.07
N VAL A 51 0.27 3.07 8.03
CA VAL A 51 -0.83 2.51 8.85
C VAL A 51 -2.19 3.14 8.56
N LYS A 52 -2.23 4.42 8.17
CA LYS A 52 -3.45 5.21 7.96
C LYS A 52 -4.45 4.53 7.01
N TYR A 53 -3.96 3.80 6.01
CA TYR A 53 -4.80 3.22 4.97
C TYR A 53 -5.12 1.73 5.15
N LEU A 54 -4.61 1.06 6.18
CA LEU A 54 -4.81 -0.39 6.36
C LEU A 54 -6.28 -0.76 6.59
N ILE A 55 -6.98 -0.03 7.46
CA ILE A 55 -8.40 -0.26 7.78
C ILE A 55 -9.30 -0.03 6.56
N PRO A 56 -9.26 1.13 5.87
CA PRO A 56 -10.10 1.33 4.69
C PRO A 56 -9.74 0.37 3.57
N LEU A 57 -8.46 0.00 3.42
CA LEU A 57 -8.04 -0.98 2.43
C LEU A 57 -8.64 -2.36 2.70
N ARG A 58 -8.55 -2.84 3.94
CA ARG A 58 -9.17 -4.11 4.35
C ARG A 58 -10.66 -4.12 4.05
N ALA A 59 -11.38 -3.07 4.46
CA ALA A 59 -12.82 -2.97 4.24
C ALA A 59 -13.18 -3.03 2.74
N ARG A 60 -12.40 -2.36 1.88
CA ARG A 60 -12.59 -2.39 0.43
C ARG A 60 -12.37 -3.80 -0.14
N MET A 61 -11.29 -4.47 0.26
CA MET A 61 -10.96 -5.82 -0.21
C MET A 61 -11.97 -6.86 0.29
N GLU A 62 -12.39 -6.79 1.56
CA GLU A 62 -13.44 -7.67 2.11
C GLU A 62 -14.76 -7.51 1.37
N SER A 63 -15.13 -6.27 1.00
CA SER A 63 -16.32 -6.02 0.21
C SER A 63 -16.26 -6.65 -1.17
N GLU A 64 -15.10 -6.63 -1.84
CA GLU A 64 -14.93 -7.25 -3.16
C GLU A 64 -14.97 -8.77 -3.11
N VAL A 65 -14.33 -9.39 -2.11
CA VAL A 65 -14.37 -10.84 -1.93
C VAL A 65 -15.81 -11.30 -1.70
N LYS A 66 -16.58 -10.59 -0.87
CA LYS A 66 -18.00 -10.89 -0.63
C LYS A 66 -18.86 -10.76 -1.88
N THR A 67 -18.65 -9.73 -2.71
CA THR A 67 -19.44 -9.56 -3.94
C THR A 67 -19.09 -10.53 -5.05
N GLN A 68 -17.85 -11.04 -5.08
CA GLN A 68 -17.45 -12.05 -6.08
C GLN A 68 -17.90 -13.48 -5.73
N ASN A 69 -18.58 -13.67 -4.59
CA ASN A 69 -19.16 -14.95 -4.16
C ASN A 69 -18.16 -16.12 -4.26
N TRP A 70 -16.92 -15.87 -3.85
CA TRP A 70 -15.93 -16.90 -3.54
C TRP A 70 -16.20 -17.54 -2.18
#